data_AF-A0A6A8GEC9-F1
#
_entry.id   AF-A0A6A8GEC9-F1
#
_cell.length_a   1.000
_cell.length_b   1.000
_cell.length_c   1.000
_cell.angle_alpha   90.00
_cell.angle_beta   90.00
_cell.angle_gamma   90.00
#
_symmetry.space_group_name_H-M   'P 1'
#
loop_
_entity.id
_entity.type
_entity.pdbx_description
1 polymer ?
#
loop_
_entity_poly.entity_id
_entity_poly.type
_entity_poly.pdbx_seq_one_letter_code
_entity_poly.pdbx_strand_id
1 'polypeptide(L)'
;MQRLDAKGDLSCRHLQTGRQWLLYDATIDGRLDAFGGCGTSFLATGIRATGGISLRKATVDEQIDLTQAQVDGPVWLSHTHVGDHLDAGAAEFRDRLSLSHCRVGGDVTLRDTTVQDGLSLGHLHACGTVDAARLHVANGVDATSSQFDDEVDFTELTTADGHLVFDYATFDAAVYFDASTVDSPRLSFENAHFDRTISFVRAAIAGTLSFSGARFTPQSQFRMVESTVGRDVVCDHATVDGEMYWNTSRVNENVDVSDCTITALEFGVEIGGRLDFAYTYVTERAGFTETTVHGPARFTCARFDSEPSLTDATLEGAVATYDLTVQTPELSR
;
A
#
# COMPACT_ATOMS: atom_id res chain seq x y z
N MET A 1 -19.40 24.59 -25.22
CA MET A 1 -17.95 24.87 -25.27
C MET A 1 -17.41 24.08 -26.45
N GLN A 2 -16.62 24.67 -27.35
CA GLN A 2 -16.02 23.91 -28.46
C GLN A 2 -14.90 23.04 -27.88
N ARG A 3 -14.90 21.75 -28.25
CA ARG A 3 -13.85 20.79 -27.90
C ARG A 3 -12.53 21.26 -28.49
N LEU A 4 -11.46 21.25 -27.70
CA LEU A 4 -10.12 21.56 -28.20
C LEU A 4 -9.55 20.34 -28.94
N ASP A 5 -9.22 20.52 -30.22
CA ASP A 5 -8.54 19.51 -31.02
C ASP A 5 -7.18 20.06 -31.49
N ALA A 6 -6.09 19.54 -30.94
CA ALA A 6 -4.71 19.93 -31.26
C ALA A 6 -4.00 18.82 -32.07
N LYS A 7 -3.45 19.18 -33.24
CA LYS A 7 -2.76 18.25 -34.16
C LYS A 7 -1.30 17.94 -33.80
N GLY A 8 -0.80 18.50 -32.72
CA GLY A 8 0.56 18.26 -32.24
C GLY A 8 0.66 18.70 -30.79
N ASP A 9 1.88 18.97 -30.34
CA ASP A 9 2.13 19.38 -28.96
C ASP A 9 1.43 20.69 -28.61
N LEU A 10 0.87 20.73 -27.40
CA LEU A 10 0.32 21.91 -26.77
C LEU A 10 1.22 22.29 -25.58
N SER A 11 2.00 23.36 -25.74
CA SER A 11 2.91 23.84 -24.70
C SER A 11 2.34 25.10 -24.04
N CYS A 12 2.10 25.00 -22.74
CA CYS A 12 1.60 26.04 -21.85
C CYS A 12 2.52 26.21 -20.64
N ARG A 13 3.83 26.04 -20.83
CA ARG A 13 4.83 26.09 -19.76
C ARG A 13 4.80 27.44 -19.05
N HIS A 14 4.83 27.43 -17.73
CA HIS A 14 4.79 28.62 -16.86
C HIS A 14 3.56 29.51 -17.08
N LEU A 15 2.51 29.00 -17.73
CA LEU A 15 1.29 29.75 -17.91
C LEU A 15 0.63 29.96 -16.55
N GLN A 16 0.36 31.22 -16.23
CA GLN A 16 -0.35 31.63 -15.02
C GLN A 16 -1.76 32.06 -15.41
N THR A 17 -2.76 31.39 -14.87
CA THR A 17 -4.16 31.78 -15.06
C THR A 17 -4.78 32.07 -13.70
N GLY A 18 -5.43 33.22 -13.51
CA GLY A 18 -6.24 33.46 -12.31
C GLY A 18 -7.58 32.73 -12.30
N ARG A 19 -7.75 31.69 -13.14
CA ARG A 19 -8.99 30.93 -13.37
C ARG A 19 -8.66 29.46 -13.67
N GLN A 20 -9.64 28.72 -14.18
CA GLN A 20 -9.57 27.30 -14.52
C GLN A 20 -9.00 27.07 -15.94
N TRP A 21 -8.29 25.95 -16.12
CA TRP A 21 -7.93 25.40 -17.42
C TRP A 21 -8.99 24.35 -17.79
N LEU A 22 -9.72 24.58 -18.87
CA LEU A 22 -10.82 23.70 -19.29
C LEU A 22 -10.42 22.97 -20.58
N LEU A 23 -10.23 21.65 -20.45
CA LEU A 23 -9.79 20.73 -21.49
C LEU A 23 -10.74 19.52 -21.61
N TYR A 24 -12.01 19.70 -21.24
CA TYR A 24 -13.05 18.69 -21.33
C TYR A 24 -13.11 18.04 -22.72
N ASP A 25 -12.99 16.71 -22.75
CA ASP A 25 -12.98 15.89 -23.96
C ASP A 25 -11.93 16.32 -25.01
N ALA A 26 -10.93 17.12 -24.63
CA ALA A 26 -9.94 17.62 -25.57
C ALA A 26 -9.17 16.46 -26.21
N THR A 27 -8.80 16.62 -27.49
CA THR A 27 -7.93 15.66 -28.19
C THR A 27 -6.63 16.35 -28.55
N ILE A 28 -5.51 15.77 -28.12
CA ILE A 28 -4.16 16.27 -28.39
C ILE A 28 -3.37 15.13 -29.04
N ASP A 29 -3.11 15.25 -30.34
CA ASP A 29 -2.34 14.25 -31.12
C ASP A 29 -0.84 14.26 -30.76
N GLY A 30 -0.41 15.13 -29.83
CA GLY A 30 0.92 15.19 -29.24
C GLY A 30 0.89 15.29 -27.71
N ARG A 31 1.90 15.94 -27.13
CA ARG A 31 2.03 16.12 -25.67
C ARG A 31 1.36 17.40 -25.19
N LEU A 32 0.71 17.35 -24.03
CA LEU A 32 0.36 18.54 -23.24
C LEU A 32 1.46 18.85 -22.23
N ASP A 33 2.17 19.97 -22.43
CA ASP A 33 3.24 20.42 -21.54
C ASP A 33 2.86 21.70 -20.79
N ALA A 34 2.36 21.53 -19.58
CA ALA A 34 1.97 22.57 -18.64
C ALA A 34 2.98 22.71 -17.47
N PHE A 35 4.26 22.40 -17.72
CA PHE A 35 5.32 22.50 -16.71
C PHE A 35 5.32 23.85 -15.99
N GLY A 36 5.36 23.83 -14.66
CA GLY A 36 5.42 25.04 -13.84
C GLY A 36 4.19 25.95 -13.98
N GLY A 37 3.07 25.44 -14.51
CA GLY A 37 1.84 26.20 -14.64
C GLY A 37 1.22 26.53 -13.28
N CYS A 38 0.46 27.62 -13.23
CA CYS A 38 -0.29 28.00 -12.05
C CYS A 38 -1.75 28.32 -12.40
N GLY A 39 -2.70 27.87 -11.58
CA GLY A 39 -4.09 28.25 -11.73
C GLY A 39 -5.01 27.69 -10.66
N THR A 40 -6.29 28.05 -10.74
CA THR A 40 -7.27 27.61 -9.74
C THR A 40 -7.58 26.13 -9.89
N SER A 41 -7.83 25.68 -11.11
CA SER A 41 -8.13 24.28 -11.39
C SER A 41 -7.60 23.88 -12.76
N PHE A 42 -7.21 22.61 -12.91
CA PHE A 42 -6.91 21.99 -14.19
C PHE A 42 -7.95 20.90 -14.45
N LEU A 43 -8.90 21.14 -15.36
CA LEU A 43 -10.04 20.28 -15.62
C LEU A 43 -9.90 19.68 -17.01
N ALA A 44 -9.49 18.42 -17.08
CA ALA A 44 -9.22 17.68 -18.31
C ALA A 44 -9.95 16.33 -18.32
N THR A 45 -11.17 16.29 -17.77
CA THR A 45 -12.05 15.12 -17.83
C THR A 45 -12.21 14.64 -19.27
N GLY A 46 -12.05 13.35 -19.50
CA GLY A 46 -12.21 12.73 -20.82
C GLY A 46 -11.14 13.12 -21.85
N ILE A 47 -10.06 13.80 -21.45
CA ILE A 47 -8.98 14.19 -22.36
C ILE A 47 -8.35 12.97 -23.02
N ARG A 48 -8.01 13.11 -24.30
CA ARG A 48 -7.22 12.15 -25.07
C ARG A 48 -5.90 12.78 -25.47
N ALA A 49 -4.78 12.21 -25.01
CA ALA A 49 -3.45 12.72 -25.35
C ALA A 49 -2.49 11.57 -25.71
N THR A 50 -1.93 11.61 -26.91
CA THR A 50 -1.02 10.56 -27.38
C THR A 50 0.40 10.73 -26.83
N GLY A 51 0.86 11.97 -26.67
CA GLY A 51 2.23 12.30 -26.25
C GLY A 51 2.43 12.45 -24.74
N GLY A 52 1.39 12.19 -23.96
CA GLY A 52 1.41 12.34 -22.50
C GLY A 52 0.97 13.71 -22.01
N ILE A 53 0.93 13.85 -20.70
CA ILE A 53 0.56 15.08 -19.98
C ILE A 53 1.67 15.40 -18.98
N SER A 54 2.03 16.67 -18.84
CA SER A 54 3.02 17.09 -17.85
C SER A 54 2.59 18.36 -17.16
N LEU A 55 2.30 18.23 -15.87
CA LEU A 55 2.05 19.32 -14.94
C LEU A 55 3.18 19.46 -13.92
N ARG A 56 4.34 18.85 -14.16
CA ARG A 56 5.48 18.89 -13.23
C ARG A 56 5.75 20.30 -12.70
N LYS A 57 5.97 20.41 -11.38
CA LYS A 57 6.21 21.69 -10.68
C LYS A 57 5.05 22.69 -10.79
N ALA A 58 3.85 22.26 -11.16
CA ALA A 58 2.69 23.15 -11.17
C ALA A 58 2.21 23.46 -9.75
N THR A 59 1.42 24.52 -9.64
CA THR A 59 0.67 24.84 -8.42
C THR A 59 -0.78 25.07 -8.81
N VAL A 60 -1.65 24.20 -8.32
CA VAL A 60 -3.09 24.24 -8.61
C VAL A 60 -3.82 24.45 -7.29
N ASP A 61 -4.52 25.57 -7.15
CA ASP A 61 -5.05 26.00 -5.85
C ASP A 61 -6.18 25.10 -5.34
N GLU A 62 -7.00 24.55 -6.25
CA GLU A 62 -8.12 23.67 -5.91
C GLU A 62 -7.84 22.26 -6.43
N GLN A 63 -8.10 22.01 -7.72
CA GLN A 63 -8.22 20.63 -8.21
C GLN A 63 -7.54 20.36 -9.55
N ILE A 64 -7.02 19.14 -9.68
CA ILE A 64 -6.64 18.52 -10.95
C ILE A 64 -7.64 17.39 -11.22
N ASP A 65 -8.37 17.48 -12.32
CA ASP A 65 -9.34 16.48 -12.75
C ASP A 65 -8.89 15.87 -14.09
N LEU A 66 -8.50 14.60 -14.04
CA LEU A 66 -8.15 13.71 -15.15
C LEU A 66 -9.14 12.53 -15.23
N THR A 67 -10.33 12.65 -14.63
CA THR A 67 -11.35 11.61 -14.64
C THR A 67 -11.64 11.17 -16.07
N GLN A 68 -11.68 9.86 -16.32
CA GLN A 68 -11.90 9.28 -17.66
C GLN A 68 -10.86 9.70 -18.73
N ALA A 69 -9.70 10.23 -18.35
CA ALA A 69 -8.63 10.54 -19.30
C ALA A 69 -8.12 9.25 -19.99
N GLN A 70 -7.72 9.38 -21.25
CA GLN A 70 -7.05 8.33 -22.02
C GLN A 70 -5.72 8.89 -22.50
N VAL A 71 -4.62 8.43 -21.92
CA VAL A 71 -3.29 8.97 -22.22
C VAL A 71 -2.35 7.84 -22.62
N ASP A 72 -1.82 7.93 -23.84
CA ASP A 72 -0.92 6.91 -24.38
C ASP A 72 0.52 7.11 -23.90
N GLY A 73 0.94 8.37 -23.80
CA GLY A 73 2.23 8.75 -23.26
C GLY A 73 2.22 8.97 -21.75
N PRO A 74 3.37 9.28 -21.15
CA PRO A 74 3.48 9.32 -19.70
C PRO A 74 2.83 10.57 -19.10
N VAL A 75 2.28 10.42 -17.90
CA VAL A 75 1.65 11.49 -17.12
C VAL A 75 2.52 11.87 -15.94
N TRP A 76 3.05 13.09 -15.99
CA TRP A 76 3.99 13.60 -14.98
C TRP A 76 3.37 14.73 -14.17
N LEU A 77 2.95 14.41 -12.95
CA LEU A 77 2.54 15.38 -11.94
C LEU A 77 3.67 15.67 -10.95
N SER A 78 4.85 15.07 -11.09
CA SER A 78 5.89 15.14 -10.06
C SER A 78 6.24 16.56 -9.60
N HIS A 79 6.42 16.76 -8.29
CA HIS A 79 6.63 18.06 -7.64
C HIS A 79 5.47 19.07 -7.79
N THR A 80 4.26 18.61 -8.06
CA THR A 80 3.08 19.49 -8.13
C THR A 80 2.46 19.69 -6.76
N HIS A 81 1.98 20.90 -6.50
CA HIS A 81 1.11 21.19 -5.37
C HIS A 81 -0.33 21.30 -5.84
N VAL A 82 -1.23 20.55 -5.21
CA VAL A 82 -2.68 20.62 -5.40
C VAL A 82 -3.29 20.99 -4.06
N GLY A 83 -4.04 22.09 -3.99
CA GLY A 83 -4.53 22.60 -2.71
C GLY A 83 -5.68 21.78 -2.13
N ASP A 84 -6.48 21.13 -2.97
CA ASP A 84 -7.65 20.33 -2.57
C ASP A 84 -7.58 18.92 -3.21
N HIS A 85 -8.22 18.70 -4.37
CA HIS A 85 -8.45 17.35 -4.91
C HIS A 85 -7.62 17.00 -6.15
N LEU A 86 -7.14 15.76 -6.22
CA LEU A 86 -6.59 15.17 -7.45
C LEU A 86 -7.40 13.96 -7.86
N ASP A 87 -8.17 14.10 -8.94
CA ASP A 87 -8.99 13.02 -9.50
C ASP A 87 -8.37 12.47 -10.78
N ALA A 88 -8.17 11.16 -10.84
CA ALA A 88 -7.90 10.42 -12.07
C ALA A 88 -8.76 9.15 -12.16
N GLY A 89 -9.93 9.17 -11.52
CA GLY A 89 -10.86 8.05 -11.48
C GLY A 89 -11.30 7.60 -12.87
N ALA A 90 -11.39 6.29 -13.07
CA ALA A 90 -11.74 5.66 -14.35
C ALA A 90 -10.86 6.09 -15.54
N ALA A 91 -9.65 6.62 -15.29
CA ALA A 91 -8.70 6.97 -16.33
C ALA A 91 -7.89 5.75 -16.81
N GLU A 92 -7.40 5.82 -18.04
CA GLU A 92 -6.53 4.83 -18.65
C GLU A 92 -5.20 5.48 -19.04
N PHE A 93 -4.12 5.07 -18.38
CA PHE A 93 -2.75 5.48 -18.65
C PHE A 93 -1.97 4.30 -19.23
N ARG A 94 -1.57 4.38 -20.50
CA ARG A 94 -0.79 3.29 -21.16
C ARG A 94 0.69 3.30 -20.80
N ASP A 95 1.17 4.44 -20.33
CA ASP A 95 2.53 4.63 -19.85
C ASP A 95 2.45 5.07 -18.38
N ARG A 96 3.59 5.37 -17.77
CA ARG A 96 3.73 5.70 -16.36
C ARG A 96 2.87 6.89 -15.94
N LEU A 97 2.21 6.74 -14.79
CA LEU A 97 1.64 7.82 -14.01
C LEU A 97 2.58 8.13 -12.82
N SER A 98 3.04 9.38 -12.71
CA SER A 98 3.91 9.81 -11.60
C SER A 98 3.30 10.98 -10.83
N LEU A 99 3.04 10.73 -9.55
CA LEU A 99 2.71 11.71 -8.50
C LEU A 99 3.90 11.89 -7.52
N SER A 100 5.10 11.47 -7.90
CA SER A 100 6.26 11.52 -7.00
C SER A 100 6.56 12.94 -6.54
N HIS A 101 6.82 13.13 -5.26
CA HIS A 101 7.00 14.45 -4.63
C HIS A 101 5.80 15.41 -4.79
N CYS A 102 4.61 14.91 -5.12
CA CYS A 102 3.40 15.74 -5.07
C CYS A 102 2.98 16.01 -3.63
N ARG A 103 2.31 17.13 -3.43
CA ARG A 103 1.54 17.41 -2.22
C ARG A 103 0.12 17.74 -2.58
N VAL A 104 -0.82 16.95 -2.09
CA VAL A 104 -2.26 17.11 -2.29
C VAL A 104 -2.90 17.45 -0.94
N GLY A 105 -3.53 18.61 -0.84
CA GLY A 105 -4.10 19.12 0.41
C GLY A 105 -5.40 18.43 0.84
N GLY A 106 -6.07 17.75 -0.07
CA GLY A 106 -7.25 16.92 0.14
C GLY A 106 -7.08 15.54 -0.50
N ASP A 107 -8.15 15.06 -1.12
CA ASP A 107 -8.25 13.67 -1.57
C ASP A 107 -7.48 13.38 -2.87
N VAL A 108 -7.07 12.13 -3.03
CA VAL A 108 -6.49 11.56 -4.26
C VAL A 108 -7.37 10.39 -4.71
N THR A 109 -8.01 10.52 -5.87
CA THR A 109 -8.86 9.45 -6.42
C THR A 109 -8.19 8.78 -7.62
N LEU A 110 -7.89 7.49 -7.49
CA LEU A 110 -7.42 6.56 -8.51
C LEU A 110 -8.38 5.37 -8.69
N ARG A 111 -9.63 5.54 -8.25
CA ARG A 111 -10.68 4.52 -8.29
C ARG A 111 -10.96 4.08 -9.73
N ASP A 112 -11.01 2.78 -9.97
CA ASP A 112 -11.23 2.19 -11.31
C ASP A 112 -10.19 2.63 -12.38
N THR A 113 -9.05 3.18 -11.96
CA THR A 113 -8.00 3.63 -12.88
C THR A 113 -7.15 2.45 -13.37
N THR A 114 -6.64 2.52 -14.58
CA THR A 114 -5.68 1.57 -15.16
C THR A 114 -4.37 2.26 -15.47
N VAL A 115 -3.24 1.74 -14.98
CA VAL A 115 -1.88 2.21 -15.29
C VAL A 115 -1.06 1.04 -15.82
N GLN A 116 -0.67 1.08 -17.09
CA GLN A 116 -0.03 -0.06 -17.75
C GLN A 116 1.50 -0.10 -17.58
N ASP A 117 2.15 1.00 -17.21
CA ASP A 117 3.62 1.05 -17.05
C ASP A 117 4.09 1.71 -15.74
N GLY A 118 3.49 1.24 -14.65
CA GLY A 118 3.88 1.56 -13.28
C GLY A 118 3.32 2.87 -12.74
N LEU A 119 3.09 2.88 -11.44
CA LEU A 119 2.59 4.03 -10.68
C LEU A 119 3.67 4.50 -9.71
N SER A 120 4.14 5.75 -9.88
CA SER A 120 5.15 6.33 -9.00
C SER A 120 4.51 7.35 -8.05
N LEU A 121 4.40 6.97 -6.79
CA LEU A 121 3.93 7.77 -5.66
C LEU A 121 5.05 8.19 -4.71
N GLY A 122 6.31 7.76 -4.92
CA GLY A 122 7.41 8.02 -3.99
C GLY A 122 7.50 9.48 -3.52
N HIS A 123 7.57 9.67 -2.19
CA HIS A 123 7.51 10.98 -1.52
C HIS A 123 6.21 11.78 -1.77
N LEU A 124 5.10 11.14 -2.12
CA LEU A 124 3.78 11.77 -2.12
C LEU A 124 3.39 12.14 -0.69
N HIS A 125 2.79 13.31 -0.52
CA HIS A 125 2.05 13.66 0.69
C HIS A 125 0.58 13.91 0.33
N ALA A 126 -0.30 13.02 0.79
CA ALA A 126 -1.75 13.17 0.66
C ALA A 126 -2.34 13.50 2.05
N CYS A 127 -2.95 14.68 2.17
CA CYS A 127 -3.54 15.14 3.42
C CYS A 127 -4.99 14.66 3.61
N GLY A 128 -5.67 14.27 2.53
CA GLY A 128 -6.98 13.62 2.56
C GLY A 128 -6.89 12.13 2.23
N THR A 129 -8.04 11.55 1.91
CA THR A 129 -8.19 10.14 1.58
C THR A 129 -7.54 9.78 0.25
N VAL A 130 -7.05 8.56 0.12
CA VAL A 130 -6.59 7.98 -1.14
C VAL A 130 -7.53 6.84 -1.52
N ASP A 131 -8.48 7.11 -2.41
CA ASP A 131 -9.36 6.07 -2.98
C ASP A 131 -8.70 5.47 -4.23
N ALA A 132 -8.06 4.32 -4.07
CA ALA A 132 -7.49 3.50 -5.13
C ALA A 132 -8.25 2.16 -5.25
N ALA A 133 -9.53 2.13 -4.89
CA ALA A 133 -10.33 0.93 -4.98
C ALA A 133 -10.50 0.50 -6.45
N ARG A 134 -10.31 -0.80 -6.72
CA ARG A 134 -10.30 -1.40 -8.07
C ARG A 134 -9.27 -0.77 -9.03
N LEU A 135 -8.21 -0.18 -8.49
CA LEU A 135 -7.05 0.24 -9.28
C LEU A 135 -6.41 -1.00 -9.96
N HIS A 136 -6.03 -0.86 -11.22
CA HIS A 136 -5.21 -1.84 -11.94
C HIS A 136 -3.85 -1.23 -12.29
N VAL A 137 -2.76 -1.85 -11.82
CA VAL A 137 -1.40 -1.40 -12.14
C VAL A 137 -0.56 -2.55 -12.67
N ALA A 138 -0.01 -2.38 -13.87
CA ALA A 138 1.08 -3.22 -14.35
C ALA A 138 2.44 -2.56 -14.09
N ASN A 139 3.49 -3.36 -13.98
CA ASN A 139 4.88 -2.93 -13.78
C ASN A 139 5.14 -2.17 -12.46
N GLY A 140 4.35 -2.47 -11.42
CA GLY A 140 4.63 -2.10 -10.03
C GLY A 140 4.15 -0.72 -9.57
N VAL A 141 4.17 -0.55 -8.25
CA VAL A 141 3.85 0.69 -7.54
C VAL A 141 5.01 1.03 -6.62
N ASP A 142 5.51 2.25 -6.72
CA ASP A 142 6.54 2.78 -5.81
C ASP A 142 5.96 3.94 -5.02
N ALA A 143 5.67 3.70 -3.74
CA ALA A 143 5.22 4.67 -2.75
C ALA A 143 6.24 4.84 -1.63
N THR A 144 7.53 4.58 -1.89
CA THR A 144 8.59 4.70 -0.88
C THR A 144 8.60 6.09 -0.24
N SER A 145 8.67 6.14 1.09
CA SER A 145 8.72 7.38 1.88
C SER A 145 7.54 8.34 1.62
N SER A 146 6.37 7.81 1.28
CA SER A 146 5.14 8.60 1.14
C SER A 146 4.45 8.78 2.49
N GLN A 147 3.68 9.85 2.62
CA GLN A 147 2.91 10.17 3.81
C GLN A 147 1.41 10.26 3.46
N PHE A 148 0.60 9.52 4.20
CA PHE A 148 -0.84 9.48 4.07
C PHE A 148 -1.47 9.86 5.42
N ASP A 149 -2.07 11.05 5.48
CA ASP A 149 -2.64 11.59 6.71
C ASP A 149 -4.04 11.01 7.01
N ASP A 150 -4.75 10.51 5.99
CA ASP A 150 -6.08 9.89 6.08
C ASP A 150 -6.13 8.53 5.36
N GLU A 151 -7.31 7.90 5.32
CA GLU A 151 -7.54 6.53 4.86
C GLU A 151 -6.99 6.27 3.45
N VAL A 152 -6.38 5.10 3.26
CA VAL A 152 -5.87 4.62 1.98
C VAL A 152 -6.58 3.32 1.60
N ASP A 153 -7.40 3.37 0.55
CA ASP A 153 -8.20 2.24 0.09
C ASP A 153 -7.63 1.63 -1.19
N PHE A 154 -6.98 0.47 -1.09
CA PHE A 154 -6.57 -0.41 -2.19
C PHE A 154 -7.47 -1.66 -2.29
N THR A 155 -8.72 -1.58 -1.82
CA THR A 155 -9.67 -2.69 -1.93
C THR A 155 -9.84 -3.11 -3.39
N GLU A 156 -9.79 -4.41 -3.66
CA GLU A 156 -9.87 -5.00 -5.01
C GLU A 156 -8.75 -4.51 -5.97
N LEU A 157 -7.64 -3.98 -5.45
CA LEU A 157 -6.44 -3.70 -6.24
C LEU A 157 -6.00 -4.95 -7.00
N THR A 158 -5.71 -4.79 -8.29
CA THR A 158 -5.09 -5.84 -9.11
C THR A 158 -3.76 -5.36 -9.64
N THR A 159 -2.70 -6.13 -9.41
CA THR A 159 -1.38 -5.83 -9.97
C THR A 159 -0.87 -6.95 -10.84
N ALA A 160 -0.05 -6.60 -11.83
CA ALA A 160 0.63 -7.54 -12.70
C ALA A 160 2.07 -7.09 -12.91
N ASP A 161 3.02 -7.97 -12.63
CA ASP A 161 4.45 -7.68 -12.75
C ASP A 161 4.94 -6.52 -11.86
N GLY A 162 6.26 -6.38 -11.74
CA GLY A 162 6.89 -5.34 -10.91
C GLY A 162 6.68 -5.50 -9.40
N HIS A 163 7.29 -4.63 -8.61
CA HIS A 163 7.19 -4.66 -7.14
C HIS A 163 6.15 -3.65 -6.66
N LEU A 164 5.47 -3.97 -5.55
CA LEU A 164 4.67 -3.02 -4.78
C LEU A 164 5.45 -2.62 -3.54
N VAL A 165 5.85 -1.37 -3.47
CA VAL A 165 6.79 -0.88 -2.46
C VAL A 165 6.20 0.31 -1.73
N PHE A 166 6.02 0.16 -0.42
CA PHE A 166 5.57 1.18 0.53
C PHE A 166 6.60 1.36 1.65
N ASP A 167 7.86 1.01 1.39
CA ASP A 167 8.93 1.08 2.38
C ASP A 167 9.09 2.51 2.91
N TYR A 168 9.27 2.64 4.23
CA TYR A 168 9.34 3.92 4.94
C TYR A 168 8.11 4.82 4.81
N ALA A 169 6.98 4.32 4.28
CA ALA A 169 5.75 5.09 4.24
C ALA A 169 5.13 5.23 5.64
N THR A 170 4.41 6.33 5.86
CA THR A 170 3.66 6.57 7.09
C THR A 170 2.17 6.65 6.78
N PHE A 171 1.38 5.92 7.57
CA PHE A 171 -0.07 5.85 7.45
C PHE A 171 -0.71 6.25 8.79
N ASP A 172 -1.24 7.46 8.85
CA ASP A 172 -1.85 8.01 10.08
C ASP A 172 -3.28 7.47 10.29
N ALA A 173 -3.88 6.92 9.23
CA ALA A 173 -5.19 6.30 9.22
C ALA A 173 -5.16 4.87 8.63
N ALA A 174 -6.34 4.27 8.45
CA ALA A 174 -6.46 2.87 8.04
C ALA A 174 -6.02 2.65 6.59
N VAL A 175 -5.49 1.46 6.31
CA VAL A 175 -5.05 1.04 4.97
C VAL A 175 -5.69 -0.29 4.62
N TYR A 176 -6.38 -0.36 3.49
CA TYR A 176 -7.13 -1.54 3.07
C TYR A 176 -6.57 -2.15 1.79
N PHE A 177 -6.21 -3.43 1.82
CA PHE A 177 -5.87 -4.26 0.66
C PHE A 177 -6.85 -5.43 0.53
N ASP A 178 -8.07 -5.25 1.04
CA ASP A 178 -9.08 -6.29 1.09
C ASP A 178 -9.47 -6.73 -0.33
N ALA A 179 -9.64 -8.04 -0.54
CA ALA A 179 -9.93 -8.66 -1.83
C ALA A 179 -8.94 -8.32 -2.96
N SER A 180 -7.74 -7.83 -2.65
CA SER A 180 -6.72 -7.52 -3.65
C SER A 180 -6.09 -8.79 -4.25
N THR A 181 -5.70 -8.70 -5.52
CA THR A 181 -4.89 -9.70 -6.22
C THR A 181 -3.56 -9.07 -6.60
N VAL A 182 -2.51 -9.44 -5.86
CA VAL A 182 -1.16 -8.90 -6.04
C VAL A 182 -0.30 -9.93 -6.77
N ASP A 183 -0.33 -9.90 -8.10
CA ASP A 183 0.55 -10.72 -8.96
C ASP A 183 1.90 -10.03 -9.17
N SER A 184 2.55 -9.78 -8.04
CA SER A 184 3.86 -9.12 -7.96
C SER A 184 4.81 -10.00 -7.16
N PRO A 185 6.10 -10.11 -7.54
CA PRO A 185 7.10 -10.86 -6.79
C PRO A 185 7.26 -10.41 -5.33
N ARG A 186 6.90 -9.16 -5.01
CA ARG A 186 6.99 -8.63 -3.65
C ARG A 186 5.97 -7.51 -3.40
N LEU A 187 5.34 -7.56 -2.23
CA LEU A 187 4.64 -6.47 -1.57
C LEU A 187 5.39 -6.11 -0.29
N SER A 188 5.90 -4.88 -0.21
CA SER A 188 6.86 -4.45 0.80
C SER A 188 6.37 -3.24 1.58
N PHE A 189 6.44 -3.33 2.90
CA PHE A 189 6.19 -2.26 3.87
C PHE A 189 7.37 -2.17 4.85
N GLU A 190 8.59 -2.37 4.37
CA GLU A 190 9.76 -2.38 5.24
C GLU A 190 9.92 -1.01 5.92
N ASN A 191 10.09 -1.03 7.23
CA ASN A 191 10.21 0.18 8.07
C ASN A 191 9.02 1.16 7.92
N ALA A 192 7.86 0.71 7.44
CA ALA A 192 6.65 1.52 7.41
C ALA A 192 6.10 1.74 8.83
N HIS A 193 5.32 2.82 8.98
CA HIS A 193 4.65 3.16 10.25
C HIS A 193 3.14 3.20 10.07
N PHE A 194 2.42 2.53 10.96
CA PHE A 194 0.96 2.43 10.96
C PHE A 194 0.39 2.92 12.30
N ASP A 195 -0.43 3.96 12.25
CA ASP A 195 -1.12 4.49 13.43
C ASP A 195 -2.51 3.84 13.62
N ARG A 196 -3.04 3.22 12.55
CA ARG A 196 -4.34 2.52 12.52
C ARG A 196 -4.21 1.17 11.82
N THR A 197 -5.35 0.55 11.55
CA THR A 197 -5.44 -0.78 10.96
C THR A 197 -4.83 -0.85 9.57
N ILE A 198 -4.01 -1.87 9.31
CA ILE A 198 -3.77 -2.38 7.96
C ILE A 198 -4.53 -3.70 7.77
N SER A 199 -5.25 -3.84 6.66
CA SER A 199 -6.14 -4.97 6.41
C SER A 199 -5.81 -5.69 5.10
N PHE A 200 -5.70 -7.01 5.18
CA PHE A 200 -5.57 -7.95 4.07
C PHE A 200 -6.62 -9.05 4.24
N VAL A 201 -7.89 -8.72 4.03
CA VAL A 201 -8.98 -9.70 4.09
C VAL A 201 -9.23 -10.27 2.73
N ARG A 202 -9.12 -11.59 2.57
CA ARG A 202 -9.30 -12.28 1.27
C ARG A 202 -8.35 -11.76 0.19
N ALA A 203 -7.16 -11.31 0.59
CA ALA A 203 -6.11 -10.90 -0.32
C ALA A 203 -5.38 -12.14 -0.85
N ALA A 204 -5.01 -12.10 -2.14
CA ALA A 204 -4.20 -13.10 -2.79
C ALA A 204 -2.89 -12.46 -3.25
N ILE A 205 -1.79 -12.78 -2.58
CA ILE A 205 -0.46 -12.23 -2.85
C ILE A 205 0.40 -13.34 -3.43
N ALA A 206 0.81 -13.22 -4.69
CA ALA A 206 1.59 -14.26 -5.36
C ALA A 206 3.03 -14.35 -4.83
N GLY A 207 3.61 -13.19 -4.50
CA GLY A 207 4.99 -13.05 -4.05
C GLY A 207 5.19 -13.10 -2.53
N THR A 208 6.27 -12.46 -2.10
CA THR A 208 6.60 -12.26 -0.67
C THR A 208 5.89 -11.02 -0.14
N LEU A 209 5.33 -11.13 1.07
CA LEU A 209 4.80 -10.00 1.85
C LEU A 209 5.79 -9.65 2.95
N SER A 210 6.26 -8.40 3.01
CA SER A 210 7.25 -7.98 4.01
C SER A 210 6.80 -6.77 4.83
N PHE A 211 6.99 -6.87 6.13
CA PHE A 211 6.82 -5.87 7.18
C PHE A 211 8.09 -5.75 8.02
N SER A 212 9.26 -6.10 7.47
CA SER A 212 10.51 -6.09 8.24
C SER A 212 10.78 -4.70 8.82
N GLY A 213 11.00 -4.63 10.13
CA GLY A 213 11.20 -3.37 10.86
C GLY A 213 9.98 -2.44 10.94
N ALA A 214 8.80 -2.87 10.46
CA ALA A 214 7.59 -2.06 10.51
C ALA A 214 7.13 -1.80 11.95
N ARG A 215 6.46 -0.66 12.14
CA ARG A 215 6.00 -0.20 13.45
C ARG A 215 4.50 0.06 13.42
N PHE A 216 3.85 -0.38 14.48
CA PHE A 216 2.41 -0.36 14.65
C PHE A 216 2.14 0.20 16.04
N THR A 217 1.45 1.34 16.11
CA THR A 217 1.12 1.99 17.39
C THR A 217 0.13 1.15 18.22
N PRO A 218 -0.10 1.47 19.51
CA PRO A 218 -1.09 0.75 20.32
C PRO A 218 -2.52 0.76 19.77
N GLN A 219 -2.86 1.74 18.91
CA GLN A 219 -4.18 1.84 18.29
C GLN A 219 -4.26 1.15 16.93
N SER A 220 -3.14 0.72 16.38
CA SER A 220 -3.06 0.03 15.10
C SER A 220 -3.43 -1.45 15.24
N GLN A 221 -3.85 -2.05 14.13
CA GLN A 221 -4.11 -3.47 14.05
C GLN A 221 -3.50 -4.01 12.76
N PHE A 222 -2.73 -5.08 12.86
CA PHE A 222 -2.38 -5.88 11.70
C PHE A 222 -3.48 -6.92 11.51
N ARG A 223 -4.23 -6.83 10.40
CA ARG A 223 -5.33 -7.74 10.12
C ARG A 223 -5.12 -8.51 8.83
N MET A 224 -4.96 -9.83 8.93
CA MET A 224 -4.84 -10.72 7.78
C MET A 224 -5.77 -11.92 7.95
N VAL A 225 -6.81 -11.98 7.12
CA VAL A 225 -7.92 -12.94 7.32
C VAL A 225 -8.32 -13.56 6.00
N GLU A 226 -8.46 -14.88 5.94
CA GLU A 226 -8.88 -15.60 4.72
C GLU A 226 -7.95 -15.32 3.52
N SER A 227 -6.67 -15.05 3.78
CA SER A 227 -5.71 -14.58 2.78
C SER A 227 -4.66 -15.61 2.42
N THR A 228 -4.07 -15.47 1.24
CA THR A 228 -3.02 -16.38 0.74
C THR A 228 -1.77 -15.61 0.35
N VAL A 229 -0.61 -16.16 0.71
CA VAL A 229 0.71 -15.67 0.29
C VAL A 229 1.46 -16.80 -0.40
N GLY A 230 1.84 -16.55 -1.65
CA GLY A 230 2.44 -17.55 -2.53
C GLY A 230 3.89 -17.88 -2.20
N ARG A 231 4.59 -16.97 -1.51
CA ARG A 231 5.95 -17.18 -1.01
C ARG A 231 6.01 -17.02 0.51
N ASP A 232 6.84 -16.09 0.98
CA ASP A 232 7.12 -15.85 2.38
C ASP A 232 6.28 -14.69 2.94
N VAL A 233 6.05 -14.72 4.24
CA VAL A 233 5.71 -13.53 5.02
C VAL A 233 6.87 -13.23 5.96
N VAL A 234 7.41 -12.02 5.88
CA VAL A 234 8.59 -11.60 6.64
C VAL A 234 8.23 -10.39 7.48
N CYS A 235 8.22 -10.56 8.80
CA CYS A 235 7.90 -9.53 9.78
C CYS A 235 9.07 -9.28 10.74
N ASP A 236 10.29 -9.71 10.41
CA ASP A 236 11.43 -9.64 11.34
C ASP A 236 11.68 -8.22 11.85
N HIS A 237 12.04 -8.10 13.13
CA HIS A 237 12.26 -6.81 13.81
C HIS A 237 11.04 -5.87 13.84
N ALA A 238 9.83 -6.35 13.53
CA ALA A 238 8.61 -5.55 13.63
C ALA A 238 8.20 -5.32 15.10
N THR A 239 7.57 -4.17 15.36
CA THR A 239 6.94 -3.86 16.65
C THR A 239 5.45 -3.64 16.45
N VAL A 240 4.64 -4.49 17.08
CA VAL A 240 3.18 -4.46 17.08
C VAL A 240 2.65 -4.14 18.47
N ASP A 241 2.56 -2.85 18.80
CA ASP A 241 2.06 -2.42 20.10
C ASP A 241 0.53 -2.62 20.23
N GLY A 242 -0.17 -2.79 19.11
CA GLY A 242 -1.58 -3.16 19.04
C GLY A 242 -1.81 -4.67 18.89
N GLU A 243 -2.81 -5.04 18.09
CA GLU A 243 -3.15 -6.46 17.85
C GLU A 243 -2.67 -6.93 16.48
N MET A 244 -2.02 -8.09 16.45
CA MET A 244 -1.79 -8.89 15.24
C MET A 244 -2.87 -9.98 15.18
N TYR A 245 -3.87 -9.77 14.32
CA TYR A 245 -4.94 -10.71 14.04
C TYR A 245 -4.73 -11.36 12.68
N TRP A 246 -4.18 -12.57 12.68
CA TRP A 246 -3.83 -13.32 11.49
C TRP A 246 -4.49 -14.70 11.51
N ASN A 247 -5.62 -14.87 10.84
CA ASN A 247 -6.44 -16.07 10.95
C ASN A 247 -6.92 -16.60 9.59
N THR A 248 -7.22 -17.89 9.55
CA THR A 248 -7.77 -18.60 8.38
C THR A 248 -6.96 -18.33 7.11
N SER A 249 -5.64 -18.22 7.24
CA SER A 249 -4.77 -17.78 6.15
C SER A 249 -3.72 -18.83 5.83
N ARG A 250 -3.16 -18.77 4.61
CA ARG A 250 -2.15 -19.72 4.14
C ARG A 250 -0.91 -19.02 3.60
N VAL A 251 0.25 -19.50 4.01
CA VAL A 251 1.56 -19.10 3.50
C VAL A 251 2.25 -20.32 2.91
N ASN A 252 2.57 -20.28 1.62
CA ASN A 252 3.09 -21.46 0.92
C ASN A 252 4.55 -21.78 1.25
N GLU A 253 5.37 -20.76 1.51
CA GLU A 253 6.76 -20.93 1.93
C GLU A 253 6.89 -20.62 3.43
N ASN A 254 7.65 -19.60 3.83
CA ASN A 254 8.04 -19.40 5.22
C ASN A 254 7.31 -18.24 5.89
N VAL A 255 7.18 -18.31 7.21
CA VAL A 255 6.78 -17.16 8.03
C VAL A 255 7.91 -16.85 9.00
N ASP A 256 8.40 -15.61 8.95
CA ASP A 256 9.43 -15.09 9.82
C ASP A 256 8.85 -13.96 10.70
N VAL A 257 8.80 -14.18 12.00
CA VAL A 257 8.35 -13.23 13.04
C VAL A 257 9.48 -13.05 14.06
N SER A 258 10.74 -13.28 13.67
CA SER A 258 11.87 -13.19 14.59
C SER A 258 12.11 -11.75 15.06
N ASP A 259 12.69 -11.61 16.24
CA ASP A 259 13.11 -10.31 16.81
C ASP A 259 11.96 -9.31 16.93
N CYS A 260 10.71 -9.80 17.00
CA CYS A 260 9.52 -8.98 17.10
C CYS A 260 9.10 -8.70 18.54
N THR A 261 8.45 -7.57 18.78
CA THR A 261 7.64 -7.33 19.99
C THR A 261 6.18 -7.19 19.57
N ILE A 262 5.29 -7.98 20.18
CA ILE A 262 3.86 -8.03 19.82
C ILE A 262 3.04 -7.94 21.11
N THR A 263 2.05 -7.06 21.19
CA THR A 263 1.20 -6.96 22.38
C THR A 263 0.22 -8.13 22.43
N ALA A 264 -0.64 -8.25 21.42
CA ALA A 264 -1.61 -9.32 21.29
C ALA A 264 -1.47 -10.03 19.95
N LEU A 265 -1.39 -11.36 19.98
CA LEU A 265 -1.26 -12.22 18.81
C LEU A 265 -2.41 -13.23 18.76
N GLU A 266 -3.17 -13.22 17.68
CA GLU A 266 -4.07 -14.30 17.27
C GLU A 266 -3.56 -14.84 15.92
N PHE A 267 -3.08 -16.08 15.93
CA PHE A 267 -2.36 -16.68 14.82
C PHE A 267 -2.99 -18.04 14.47
N GLY A 268 -3.68 -18.09 13.35
CA GLY A 268 -4.31 -19.29 12.79
C GLY A 268 -3.94 -19.42 11.32
N VAL A 269 -2.72 -19.90 11.08
CA VAL A 269 -2.08 -19.89 9.76
C VAL A 269 -1.63 -21.30 9.37
N GLU A 270 -1.92 -21.70 8.12
CA GLU A 270 -1.31 -22.88 7.48
C GLU A 270 -0.01 -22.46 6.78
N ILE A 271 1.11 -23.06 7.18
CA ILE A 271 2.45 -22.71 6.71
C ILE A 271 3.08 -23.93 6.04
N GLY A 272 3.37 -23.82 4.74
CA GLY A 272 4.00 -24.89 3.96
C GLY A 272 5.48 -25.12 4.31
N GLY A 273 6.18 -24.07 4.72
CA GLY A 273 7.60 -24.07 5.05
C GLY A 273 7.89 -23.89 6.54
N ARG A 274 8.93 -23.11 6.83
CA ARG A 274 9.42 -22.86 8.19
C ARG A 274 8.60 -21.78 8.89
N LEU A 275 8.41 -21.96 10.19
CA LEU A 275 7.97 -20.92 11.11
C LEU A 275 9.14 -20.46 12.00
N ASP A 276 9.37 -19.16 12.08
CA ASP A 276 10.42 -18.57 12.93
C ASP A 276 9.86 -17.51 13.88
N PHE A 277 9.95 -17.78 15.18
CA PHE A 277 9.59 -16.92 16.31
C PHE A 277 10.81 -16.69 17.22
N ALA A 278 12.04 -16.83 16.70
CA ALA A 278 13.21 -16.62 17.54
C ALA A 278 13.28 -15.18 18.04
N TYR A 279 13.61 -15.00 19.33
CA TYR A 279 13.71 -13.70 19.99
C TYR A 279 12.41 -12.87 19.99
N THR A 280 11.27 -13.46 19.62
CA THR A 280 9.97 -12.79 19.67
C THR A 280 9.49 -12.66 21.10
N TYR A 281 8.91 -11.51 21.44
CA TYR A 281 8.29 -11.25 22.73
C TYR A 281 6.80 -10.90 22.54
N VAL A 282 5.92 -11.71 23.12
CA VAL A 282 4.48 -11.43 23.19
C VAL A 282 4.08 -11.04 24.61
N THR A 283 3.50 -9.84 24.78
CA THR A 283 3.36 -9.20 26.11
C THR A 283 2.00 -9.43 26.80
N GLU A 284 0.92 -9.66 26.06
CA GLU A 284 -0.42 -9.84 26.65
C GLU A 284 -1.02 -11.22 26.33
N ARG A 285 -1.32 -11.50 25.06
CA ARG A 285 -1.96 -12.77 24.65
C ARG A 285 -1.30 -13.36 23.41
N ALA A 286 -1.15 -14.68 23.42
CA ALA A 286 -0.70 -15.44 22.26
C ALA A 286 -1.66 -16.61 21.98
N GLY A 287 -2.33 -16.57 20.84
CA GLY A 287 -3.12 -17.67 20.31
C GLY A 287 -2.46 -18.21 19.05
N PHE A 288 -2.25 -19.53 19.00
CA PHE A 288 -1.83 -20.30 17.82
C PHE A 288 -2.95 -21.22 17.34
N THR A 289 -4.21 -20.83 17.57
CA THR A 289 -5.39 -21.66 17.33
C THR A 289 -5.48 -22.07 15.87
N GLU A 290 -5.69 -23.36 15.59
CA GLU A 290 -5.77 -23.91 14.22
C GLU A 290 -4.53 -23.67 13.34
N THR A 291 -3.38 -23.33 13.95
CA THR A 291 -2.12 -23.17 13.21
C THR A 291 -1.56 -24.52 12.76
N THR A 292 -1.18 -24.63 11.49
CA THR A 292 -0.50 -25.82 10.95
C THR A 292 0.85 -25.43 10.37
N VAL A 293 1.92 -26.08 10.81
CA VAL A 293 3.27 -25.88 10.28
C VAL A 293 3.81 -27.19 9.73
N HIS A 294 4.00 -27.25 8.41
CA HIS A 294 4.51 -28.43 7.72
C HIS A 294 6.04 -28.55 7.81
N GLY A 295 6.76 -27.43 7.90
CA GLY A 295 8.20 -27.39 8.06
C GLY A 295 8.66 -27.24 9.52
N PRO A 296 9.96 -26.97 9.74
CA PRO A 296 10.49 -26.74 11.08
C PRO A 296 9.91 -25.48 11.73
N ALA A 297 9.76 -25.51 13.06
CA ALA A 297 9.34 -24.36 13.86
C ALA A 297 10.43 -23.97 14.88
N ARG A 298 10.79 -22.69 14.94
CA ARG A 298 11.82 -22.17 15.85
C ARG A 298 11.22 -21.15 16.81
N PHE A 299 11.42 -21.37 18.11
CA PHE A 299 11.00 -20.51 19.22
C PHE A 299 12.19 -20.18 20.15
N THR A 300 13.41 -20.14 19.61
CA THR A 300 14.62 -19.89 20.39
C THR A 300 14.59 -18.52 21.03
N CYS A 301 14.75 -18.45 22.35
CA CYS A 301 14.68 -17.22 23.13
C CYS A 301 13.36 -16.45 22.98
N ALA A 302 12.30 -17.11 22.52
CA ALA A 302 10.97 -16.52 22.50
C ALA A 302 10.44 -16.35 23.93
N ARG A 303 9.64 -15.31 24.14
CA ARG A 303 9.02 -15.00 25.42
C ARG A 303 7.52 -14.74 25.26
N PHE A 304 6.74 -15.35 26.14
CA PHE A 304 5.29 -15.12 26.23
C PHE A 304 4.94 -14.75 27.67
N ASP A 305 4.30 -13.60 27.88
CA ASP A 305 3.81 -13.15 29.19
C ASP A 305 2.38 -13.66 29.50
N SER A 306 1.89 -14.60 28.70
CA SER A 306 0.72 -15.42 28.99
C SER A 306 0.93 -16.82 28.45
N GLU A 307 0.13 -17.78 28.94
CA GLU A 307 0.12 -19.14 28.40
C GLU A 307 -0.41 -19.13 26.97
N PRO A 308 0.39 -19.54 25.96
CA PRO A 308 -0.09 -19.56 24.60
C PRO A 308 -1.19 -20.62 24.40
N SER A 309 -2.30 -20.23 23.76
CA SER A 309 -3.31 -21.21 23.31
C SER A 309 -2.76 -21.97 22.10
N LEU A 310 -2.72 -23.30 22.19
CA LEU A 310 -2.33 -24.20 21.09
C LEU A 310 -3.53 -25.03 20.58
N THR A 311 -4.75 -24.53 20.78
CA THR A 311 -5.98 -25.25 20.45
C THR A 311 -5.98 -25.65 18.97
N ASP A 312 -6.06 -26.95 18.69
CA ASP A 312 -6.03 -27.51 17.33
C ASP A 312 -4.79 -27.14 16.48
N ALA A 313 -3.69 -26.77 17.13
CA ALA A 313 -2.42 -26.50 16.45
C ALA A 313 -1.68 -27.80 16.10
N THR A 314 -1.06 -27.83 14.91
CA THR A 314 -0.28 -28.97 14.41
C THR A 314 1.12 -28.52 13.98
N LEU A 315 2.16 -29.15 14.52
CA LEU A 315 3.55 -28.97 14.09
C LEU A 315 4.08 -30.31 13.56
N GLU A 316 4.31 -30.40 12.25
CA GLU A 316 4.76 -31.64 11.60
C GLU A 316 6.29 -31.75 11.55
N GLY A 317 6.98 -30.60 11.48
CA GLY A 317 8.44 -30.53 11.45
C GLY A 317 9.10 -30.55 12.83
N ALA A 318 10.43 -30.43 12.82
CA ALA A 318 11.21 -30.33 14.06
C ALA A 318 10.92 -29.00 14.77
N VAL A 319 10.86 -29.04 16.11
CA VAL A 319 10.63 -27.86 16.95
C VAL A 319 11.88 -27.55 17.77
N ALA A 320 12.37 -26.32 17.68
CA ALA A 320 13.50 -25.81 18.46
C ALA A 320 13.06 -24.76 19.48
N THR A 321 13.23 -25.03 20.78
CA THR A 321 12.71 -24.19 21.89
C THR A 321 13.78 -23.78 22.91
N TYR A 322 15.03 -23.60 22.48
CA TYR A 322 16.13 -23.21 23.36
C TYR A 322 15.82 -21.87 24.05
N ASP A 323 15.91 -21.80 25.38
CA ASP A 323 15.62 -20.61 26.20
C ASP A 323 14.22 -19.99 25.99
N LEU A 324 13.23 -20.79 25.60
CA LEU A 324 11.82 -20.39 25.56
C LEU A 324 11.32 -20.11 26.99
N THR A 325 10.65 -18.98 27.19
CA THR A 325 10.06 -18.59 28.48
C THR A 325 8.56 -18.31 28.35
N VAL A 326 7.77 -18.89 29.26
CA VAL A 326 6.35 -18.59 29.45
C VAL A 326 6.16 -18.13 30.89
N GLN A 327 5.71 -16.90 31.09
CA GLN A 327 5.47 -16.32 32.42
C GLN A 327 4.05 -15.82 32.51
N THR A 328 3.25 -16.36 33.42
CA THR A 328 1.97 -15.76 33.78
C THR A 328 2.26 -14.65 34.81
N PRO A 329 1.78 -13.39 34.64
CA PRO A 329 1.96 -12.37 35.65
C PRO A 329 1.37 -12.88 36.97
N GLU A 330 2.20 -12.88 38.02
CA GLU A 330 1.72 -13.17 39.37
C GLU A 330 0.59 -12.18 39.67
N LEU A 331 -0.64 -12.70 39.81
CA LEU A 331 -1.74 -11.91 40.34
C LEU A 331 -1.33 -11.43 41.73
N SER A 332 -0.85 -10.19 41.83
CA SER A 332 -0.62 -9.51 43.10
C SER A 332 -1.96 -9.48 43.84
N ARG A 333 -2.08 -10.33 44.86
CA ARG A 333 -3.24 -10.47 45.75
C ARG A 333 -3.47 -9.23 46.60
#